data_AF-A0A5M5D4K0-F1
#
_entry.id   AF-A0A5M5D4K0-F1
#
_cell.length_a   1.000
_cell.length_b   1.000
_cell.length_c   1.000
_cell.angle_alpha   90.00
_cell.angle_beta   90.00
_cell.angle_gamma   90.00
#
_symmetry.space_group_name_H-M   'P 1'
#
loop_
_entity.id
_entity.type
_entity.pdbx_description
1 polymer ?
#
loop_
_entity_poly.entity_id
_entity_poly.type
_entity_poly.pdbx_seq_one_letter_code
_entity_poly.pdbx_strand_id
1 'polypeptide(L)'
;MSELIKEAIKEINHSYATIVDGELVYQRSAMLNMFRKGAEWQSGQSLWISVKDRLPDDNENIIIMCEHGAIFNGTYCNDVWLCMDGYIHDTFRGEPIYSSMVSIPPLWKPVAWMPIPKFNE
;
A
#
# COMPACT_ATOMS: atom_id res chain seq x y z
N MET A 1 -11.71 9.00 14.40
CA MET A 1 -10.72 9.87 13.73
C MET A 1 -9.35 9.24 13.95
N SER A 2 -8.60 8.93 12.89
CA SER A 2 -7.29 8.28 13.00
C SER A 2 -6.26 9.23 13.60
N GLU A 3 -5.18 8.68 14.17
CA GLU A 3 -4.08 9.48 14.73
C GLU A 3 -3.42 10.37 13.67
N LEU A 4 -3.34 9.87 12.43
CA LEU A 4 -2.89 10.62 11.26
C LEU A 4 -3.73 11.88 11.02
N ILE A 5 -5.06 11.78 11.15
CA ILE A 5 -5.95 12.93 10.98
C ILE A 5 -5.72 13.97 12.08
N LYS A 6 -5.45 13.54 13.32
CA LYS A 6 -5.16 14.47 14.42
C LYS A 6 -3.86 15.25 14.19
N GLU A 7 -2.80 14.56 13.78
CA GLU A 7 -1.51 15.22 13.49
C GLU A 7 -1.60 16.15 12.28
N ALA A 8 -2.35 15.76 11.24
CA ALA A 8 -2.63 16.64 10.09
C ALA A 8 -3.38 17.93 10.51
N ILE A 9 -4.41 17.81 11.36
CA ILE A 9 -5.15 18.96 11.89
C ILE A 9 -4.25 19.88 12.72
N LYS A 10 -3.35 19.30 13.53
CA LYS A 10 -2.40 20.05 14.35
C LYS A 10 -1.42 20.85 13.48
N GLU A 11 -0.86 20.24 12.43
CA GLU A 11 0.03 20.91 11.48
C GLU A 11 -0.68 22.04 10.72
N ILE A 12 -1.93 21.80 10.30
CA ILE A 12 -2.78 22.81 9.64
C ILE A 12 -2.97 24.05 10.53
N ASN A 13 -3.27 23.84 11.82
CA ASN A 13 -3.53 24.91 12.77
C ASN A 13 -2.27 25.68 13.20
N HIS A 14 -1.11 25.00 13.28
CA HIS A 14 0.12 25.63 13.74
C HIS A 14 0.89 26.38 12.64
N SER A 15 0.85 25.91 11.40
CA SER A 15 1.86 26.34 10.44
C SER A 15 1.39 27.44 9.48
N TYR A 16 0.08 27.61 9.23
CA TYR A 16 -0.35 28.35 8.03
C TYR A 16 -1.71 29.07 8.03
N ALA A 17 -2.57 28.88 9.04
CA ALA A 17 -3.93 29.42 8.99
C ALA A 17 -4.03 30.84 9.54
N THR A 18 -4.66 31.74 8.76
CA THR A 18 -5.23 33.00 9.27
C THR A 18 -6.73 32.81 9.38
N ILE A 19 -7.37 33.34 10.43
CA ILE A 19 -8.83 33.33 10.54
C ILE A 19 -9.37 34.62 9.91
N VAL A 20 -10.23 34.50 8.91
CA VAL A 20 -10.99 35.61 8.32
C VAL A 20 -12.47 35.26 8.44
N ASP A 21 -13.24 36.10 9.11
CA ASP A 21 -14.68 35.89 9.33
C ASP A 21 -15.07 34.53 9.97
N GLY A 22 -14.17 33.98 10.81
CA GLY A 22 -14.38 32.68 11.45
C GLY A 22 -14.00 31.48 10.58
N GLU A 23 -13.55 31.69 9.34
CA GLU A 23 -13.07 30.65 8.44
C GLU A 23 -11.54 30.61 8.39
N LEU A 24 -11.00 29.40 8.22
CA LEU A 24 -9.55 29.20 8.03
C LEU A 24 -9.17 29.55 6.60
N VAL A 25 -8.33 30.57 6.44
CA VAL A 25 -7.81 31.02 5.14
C VAL A 25 -6.31 30.75 5.06
N TYR A 26 -5.88 30.16 3.95
CA TYR A 26 -4.48 29.82 3.68
C TYR A 26 -3.93 30.62 2.52
N GLN A 27 -2.72 31.15 2.68
CA GLN A 27 -1.99 31.73 1.56
C GLN A 27 -1.54 30.65 0.57
N ARG A 28 -1.27 31.02 -0.69
CA ARG A 28 -0.77 30.08 -1.71
C ARG A 28 0.52 29.37 -1.27
N SER A 29 1.42 30.10 -0.63
CA SER A 29 2.68 29.58 -0.07
C SER A 29 2.46 28.48 0.97
N ALA A 30 1.49 28.69 1.86
CA ALA A 30 1.05 27.72 2.85
C ALA A 30 0.56 26.43 2.21
N MET A 31 -0.36 26.54 1.24
CA MET A 31 -0.90 25.37 0.53
C MET A 31 0.19 24.56 -0.18
N LEU A 32 1.13 25.25 -0.85
CA LEU A 32 2.26 24.60 -1.50
C LEU A 32 3.16 23.86 -0.51
N ASN A 33 3.42 24.44 0.66
CA ASN A 33 4.25 23.78 1.66
C ASN A 33 3.55 22.56 2.30
N MET A 34 2.25 22.66 2.56
CA MET A 34 1.45 21.53 3.03
C MET A 34 1.50 20.37 2.03
N PHE A 35 1.34 20.67 0.73
CA PHE A 35 1.47 19.66 -0.32
C PHE A 35 2.87 19.03 -0.35
N ARG A 36 3.93 19.85 -0.25
CA ARG A 36 5.32 19.35 -0.24
C ARG A 36 5.59 18.41 0.93
N LYS A 37 5.19 18.78 2.14
CA LYS A 37 5.31 17.93 3.33
C LYS A 37 4.51 16.64 3.20
N GLY A 38 3.30 16.71 2.63
CA GLY A 38 2.50 15.52 2.34
C GLY A 38 3.18 14.59 1.34
N ALA A 39 3.77 15.14 0.28
CA ALA A 39 4.53 14.37 -0.71
C ALA A 39 5.82 13.76 -0.12
N GLU A 40 6.54 14.50 0.72
CA GLU A 40 7.71 14.01 1.45
C GLU A 40 7.34 12.88 2.44
N TRP A 41 6.21 13.00 3.13
CA TRP A 41 5.70 11.94 4.01
C TRP A 41 5.30 10.70 3.21
N GLN A 42 4.59 10.89 2.10
CA GLN A 42 4.12 9.80 1.23
C GLN A 42 5.29 9.05 0.58
N SER A 43 6.36 9.74 0.19
CA SER A 43 7.55 9.08 -0.39
C SER A 43 8.33 8.23 0.61
N GLY A 44 8.17 8.50 1.91
CA GLY A 44 8.72 7.69 2.99
C GLY A 44 7.86 6.50 3.40
N GLN A 45 6.63 6.37 2.90
CA GLN A 45 5.77 5.22 3.20
C GLN A 45 6.22 3.99 2.43
N SER A 46 6.38 2.87 3.13
CA SER A 46 6.61 1.57 2.50
C SER A 46 5.35 1.11 1.79
N LEU A 47 5.49 0.57 0.57
CA LEU A 47 4.40 -0.13 -0.11
C LEU A 47 4.05 -1.45 0.58
N TRP A 48 4.97 -1.98 1.38
CA TRP A 48 4.77 -3.22 2.14
C TRP A 48 3.84 -2.99 3.33
N ILE A 49 2.75 -3.73 3.33
CA ILE A 49 1.77 -3.85 4.40
C ILE A 49 2.13 -5.06 5.25
N SER A 50 2.28 -4.87 6.55
CA SER A 50 2.54 -5.96 7.50
C SER A 50 1.33 -6.88 7.58
N VAL A 51 1.56 -8.20 7.53
CA VAL A 51 0.51 -9.21 7.76
C VAL A 51 -0.13 -9.06 9.14
N LYS A 52 0.61 -8.52 10.12
CA LYS A 52 0.09 -8.25 11.47
C LYS A 52 -0.89 -7.08 11.50
N ASP A 53 -0.75 -6.15 10.56
CA ASP A 53 -1.59 -4.94 10.51
C ASP A 53 -2.87 -5.23 9.73
N ARG A 54 -2.74 -5.91 8.57
CA ARG A 54 -3.87 -6.29 7.73
C ARG A 54 -3.52 -7.41 6.76
N LEU A 55 -4.47 -8.30 6.51
CA LEU A 55 -4.42 -9.27 5.42
C LEU A 55 -4.81 -8.64 4.06
N PRO A 56 -4.39 -9.20 2.93
CA PRO A 56 -4.89 -8.83 1.60
C PRO A 56 -6.38 -9.17 1.46
N ASP A 57 -7.02 -8.56 0.46
CA ASP A 57 -8.36 -8.98 0.06
C ASP A 57 -8.31 -10.37 -0.60
N ASP A 58 -9.38 -11.15 -0.44
CA ASP A 58 -9.44 -12.52 -0.94
C ASP A 58 -9.32 -12.56 -2.47
N ASN A 59 -8.42 -13.39 -3.00
CA ASN A 59 -8.09 -13.53 -4.42
C ASN A 59 -7.44 -12.28 -5.08
N GLU A 60 -6.93 -11.34 -4.29
CA GLU A 60 -6.14 -10.22 -4.84
C GLU A 60 -4.76 -10.69 -5.34
N ASN A 61 -4.33 -10.19 -6.50
CA ASN A 61 -2.99 -10.44 -7.04
C ASN A 61 -1.96 -9.51 -6.35
N ILE A 62 -1.02 -10.09 -5.61
CA ILE A 62 -0.14 -9.37 -4.69
C ILE A 62 1.29 -9.90 -4.74
N ILE A 63 2.22 -9.06 -4.29
CA ILE A 63 3.59 -9.50 -3.99
C ILE A 63 3.68 -9.83 -2.50
N ILE A 64 4.22 -10.99 -2.16
CA ILE A 64 4.32 -11.55 -0.80
C ILE A 64 5.80 -11.59 -0.40
N MET A 65 6.13 -11.05 0.77
CA MET A 65 7.46 -11.17 1.39
C MET A 65 7.39 -12.12 2.58
N CYS A 66 8.29 -13.11 2.60
CA CYS A 66 8.43 -14.07 3.68
C CYS A 66 9.57 -13.67 4.64
N GLU A 67 9.55 -14.21 5.87
CA GLU A 67 10.49 -13.90 6.95
C GLU A 67 11.98 -14.02 6.55
N HIS A 68 12.30 -14.97 5.68
CA HIS A 68 13.67 -15.22 5.19
C HIS A 68 14.05 -14.38 3.96
N GLY A 69 13.23 -13.40 3.58
CA GLY A 69 13.46 -12.51 2.43
C GLY A 69 13.06 -13.11 1.07
N ALA A 70 12.47 -14.31 1.04
CA ALA A 70 11.88 -14.85 -0.18
C ALA A 70 10.68 -13.99 -0.60
N ILE A 71 10.57 -13.69 -1.89
CA ILE A 71 9.51 -12.87 -2.46
C ILE A 71 8.77 -13.69 -3.51
N PHE A 72 7.44 -13.72 -3.40
CA PHE A 72 6.56 -14.42 -4.33
C PHE A 72 5.56 -13.45 -4.95
N ASN A 73 5.14 -13.76 -6.16
CA ASN A 73 3.85 -13.29 -6.64
C ASN A 73 2.80 -14.36 -6.26
N GLY A 74 1.64 -13.93 -5.77
CA GLY A 74 0.64 -14.84 -5.24
C GLY A 74 -0.67 -14.17 -4.85
N THR A 75 -1.44 -14.87 -4.02
CA THR A 75 -2.71 -14.39 -3.48
C THR A 75 -2.96 -14.94 -2.08
N TYR A 76 -3.86 -14.30 -1.34
CA TYR A 76 -4.42 -14.83 -0.10
C TYR A 76 -5.86 -15.27 -0.40
N CYS A 77 -6.15 -16.54 -0.18
CA CYS A 77 -7.46 -17.13 -0.50
C CYS A 77 -7.86 -18.15 0.56
N ASN A 78 -9.06 -18.03 1.14
CA ASN A 78 -9.60 -18.98 2.12
C ASN A 78 -8.61 -19.30 3.27
N ASP A 79 -8.01 -18.27 3.85
CA ASP A 79 -6.99 -18.37 4.90
C ASP A 79 -5.68 -19.10 4.53
N VAL A 80 -5.42 -19.24 3.23
CA VAL A 80 -4.20 -19.84 2.70
C VAL A 80 -3.44 -18.83 1.83
N TRP A 81 -2.14 -18.72 2.09
CA TRP A 81 -1.23 -18.00 1.21
C TRP A 81 -0.81 -18.91 0.06
N LEU A 82 -1.10 -18.46 -1.15
CA LEU A 82 -0.77 -19.17 -2.38
C LEU A 82 0.33 -18.40 -3.11
N CYS A 83 1.37 -19.09 -3.57
CA CYS A 83 2.37 -18.55 -4.47
C CYS A 83 2.27 -19.22 -5.84
N MET A 84 2.70 -18.49 -6.85
CA MET A 84 2.75 -18.97 -8.23
C MET A 84 4.12 -19.52 -8.54
N ASP A 85 4.19 -20.81 -8.90
CA ASP A 85 5.43 -21.43 -9.37
C ASP A 85 5.60 -21.14 -10.87
N GLY A 86 6.34 -20.06 -11.19
CA GLY A 86 6.64 -19.65 -12.55
C GLY A 86 5.66 -18.65 -13.18
N TYR A 87 5.22 -17.64 -12.42
CA TYR A 87 4.30 -16.61 -12.92
C TYR A 87 4.72 -15.97 -14.25
N ILE A 88 3.86 -16.08 -15.27
CA ILE A 88 3.95 -15.31 -16.51
C ILE A 88 2.71 -14.40 -16.53
N HIS A 89 2.91 -13.09 -16.33
CA HIS A 89 1.87 -12.09 -16.61
C HIS A 89 1.71 -11.92 -18.13
N ASP A 90 1.22 -12.97 -18.81
CA ASP A 90 0.89 -12.92 -20.22
C ASP A 90 -0.60 -12.58 -20.38
N THR A 91 -0.88 -11.35 -20.81
CA THR A 91 -2.22 -10.87 -21.14
C THR A 91 -2.54 -10.99 -22.63
N PHE A 92 -1.71 -11.67 -23.43
CA PHE A 92 -1.90 -11.85 -24.87
C PHE A 92 -3.29 -12.41 -25.24
N ARG A 93 -3.97 -13.09 -24.30
CA ARG A 93 -5.34 -13.61 -24.47
C ARG A 93 -6.39 -12.98 -23.56
N GLY A 94 -6.08 -11.87 -22.88
CA GLY A 94 -7.00 -11.17 -21.98
C GLY A 94 -7.21 -11.84 -20.61
N GLU A 95 -6.59 -12.98 -20.35
CA GLU A 95 -6.65 -13.71 -19.08
C GLU A 95 -5.22 -14.11 -18.66
N PRO A 96 -4.81 -13.93 -17.40
CA PRO A 96 -3.51 -14.37 -16.92
C PRO A 96 -3.36 -15.90 -17.03
N ILE A 97 -2.21 -16.37 -17.53
CA ILE A 97 -1.90 -17.80 -17.56
C ILE A 97 -1.13 -18.19 -16.29
N TYR A 98 -1.75 -19.00 -15.44
CA TYR A 98 -1.10 -19.60 -14.28
C TYR A 98 -0.68 -21.04 -14.61
N SER A 99 0.62 -21.35 -14.47
CA SER A 99 1.14 -22.72 -14.61
C SER A 99 0.72 -23.60 -13.43
N SER A 100 0.70 -23.05 -12.21
CA SER A 100 0.14 -23.65 -10.99
C SER A 100 0.09 -22.63 -9.84
N MET A 101 -0.87 -22.79 -8.93
CA MET A 101 -0.87 -22.14 -7.61
C MET A 101 -0.60 -23.22 -6.55
N VAL A 102 0.38 -22.98 -5.68
CA VAL A 102 0.70 -23.86 -4.57
C VAL A 102 0.67 -23.08 -3.28
N SER A 103 0.35 -23.75 -2.17
CA SER A 103 0.47 -23.11 -0.86
C SER A 103 1.93 -22.76 -0.59
N ILE A 104 2.15 -21.56 -0.04
CA ILE A 104 3.47 -21.19 0.45
C ILE A 104 3.89 -22.22 1.52
N PRO A 105 5.08 -22.83 1.40
CA PRO A 105 5.56 -23.79 2.39
C PRO A 105 5.53 -23.18 3.81
N PRO A 106 5.13 -23.93 4.85
CA PRO A 106 5.05 -23.40 6.21
C PRO A 106 6.36 -22.78 6.74
N LEU A 107 7.51 -23.23 6.24
CA LEU A 107 8.83 -22.69 6.56
C LEU A 107 9.05 -21.27 6.01
N TRP A 108 8.25 -20.84 5.04
CA TRP A 108 8.34 -19.54 4.37
C TRP A 108 7.19 -18.65 4.84
N LYS A 109 7.12 -18.41 6.14
CA LYS A 109 6.06 -17.60 6.76
C LYS A 109 5.96 -16.20 6.11
N PRO A 110 4.81 -15.83 5.52
CA PRO A 110 4.57 -14.48 5.04
C PRO A 110 4.59 -13.47 6.19
N VAL A 111 5.28 -12.35 5.99
CA VAL A 111 5.43 -11.27 6.99
C VAL A 111 4.91 -9.93 6.48
N ALA A 112 4.94 -9.71 5.17
CA ALA A 112 4.38 -8.53 4.55
C ALA A 112 3.90 -8.82 3.12
N TRP A 113 3.08 -7.94 2.59
CA TRP A 113 2.61 -8.00 1.21
C TRP A 113 2.47 -6.60 0.63
N MET A 114 2.45 -6.47 -0.69
CA MET A 114 2.09 -5.21 -1.34
C MET A 114 1.17 -5.47 -2.54
N PRO A 115 0.18 -4.60 -2.78
CA PRO A 115 -0.63 -4.67 -3.99
C PRO A 115 0.24 -4.40 -5.22
N ILE A 116 -0.08 -5.04 -6.34
CA ILE A 116 0.59 -4.73 -7.61
C ILE A 116 0.02 -3.40 -8.14
N PRO A 117 0.85 -2.35 -8.30
CA PRO A 117 0.38 -1.09 -8.83
C PRO A 117 -0.15 -1.27 -10.25
N LYS A 118 -1.32 -0.67 -10.54
CA LYS A 118 -1.83 -0.63 -11.91
C LYS A 118 -0.93 0.30 -12.74
N PHE A 119 -0.50 -0.17 -13.90
CA PHE A 119 0.00 0.73 -14.93
C PHE A 119 -1.18 1.48 -15.51
N ASN A 120 -1.18 2.82 -15.37
CA ASN A 120 -2.06 3.66 -16.16
C ASN A 120 -1.36 3.85 -17.52
N GLU A 121 -1.99 3.37 -18.60
CA GLU A 121 -1.58 3.68 -19.98
C GLU A 121 -1.98 5.11 -20.38
#